data_AF-A0A430F4L0-F1
#
_entry.id   AF-A0A430F4L0-F1
#
_cell.length_a   1.000
_cell.length_b   1.000
_cell.length_c   1.000
_cell.angle_alpha   90.00
_cell.angle_beta   90.00
_cell.angle_gamma   90.00
#
_symmetry.space_group_name_H-M   'P 1'
#
loop_
_entity.id
_entity.type
_entity.pdbx_description
1 polymer ?
#
loop_
_entity_poly.entity_id
_entity_poly.type
_entity_poly.pdbx_seq_one_letter_code
_entity_poly.pdbx_strand_id
1 'polypeptide(L)'
;MENTNTATDPVVEPETEPNGSVTDGADDIQKPDADFEAQAAHWKAMSRKNEDAFKKASRNLAEREAQLAERDLTIARMTAQKEHPQLTDEMFEAMCKETTPEGVAEWADKLAQFIDVKNEPAKSDVQDGDESDAFAKAYPQTKASIDRHNMSKVSPGKWVGAQESEADLRKRVRQEIEERRKKATGRQ
;
A
#
# COMPACT_ATOMS: atom_id res chain seq x y z
N MET A 1 19.99 -7.32 -42.89
CA MET A 1 21.15 -7.48 -42.00
C MET A 1 20.74 -6.86 -40.67
N GLU A 2 20.19 -7.70 -39.81
CA GLU A 2 19.64 -7.30 -38.51
C GLU A 2 20.77 -7.32 -37.49
N ASN A 3 21.03 -6.19 -36.84
CA ASN A 3 22.00 -6.08 -35.77
C ASN A 3 21.30 -6.39 -34.44
N THR A 4 21.43 -7.62 -33.96
CA THR A 4 21.10 -7.99 -32.58
C THR A 4 22.31 -7.74 -31.68
N ASN A 5 22.43 -6.54 -31.12
CA ASN A 5 23.32 -6.30 -29.99
C ASN A 5 22.52 -6.49 -28.71
N THR A 6 22.61 -7.69 -28.14
CA THR A 6 22.27 -7.98 -26.75
C THR A 6 23.28 -7.28 -25.86
N ALA A 7 22.92 -6.10 -25.34
CA ALA A 7 23.69 -5.43 -24.30
C ALA A 7 23.39 -6.11 -22.96
N THR A 8 24.31 -6.98 -22.55
CA THR A 8 24.40 -7.52 -21.19
C THR A 8 24.74 -6.36 -20.25
N ASP A 9 23.80 -5.95 -19.39
CA ASP A 9 24.08 -5.02 -18.30
C ASP A 9 25.13 -5.64 -17.35
N PRO A 10 26.25 -4.96 -17.05
CA PRO A 10 27.17 -5.42 -16.03
C PRO A 10 26.56 -5.18 -14.64
N VAL A 11 26.42 -6.26 -13.88
CA VAL A 11 26.18 -6.25 -12.44
C VAL A 11 27.28 -5.41 -11.78
N VAL A 12 26.90 -4.25 -11.26
CA VAL A 12 27.77 -3.40 -10.43
C VAL A 12 27.91 -4.10 -9.07
N GLU A 13 29.01 -4.84 -8.91
CA GLU A 13 29.52 -5.27 -7.62
C GLU A 13 29.92 -4.03 -6.80
N PRO A 14 29.60 -3.94 -5.49
CA PRO A 14 30.17 -2.89 -4.66
C PRO A 14 31.65 -3.18 -4.41
N GLU A 15 32.52 -2.40 -5.06
CA GLU A 15 33.96 -2.41 -4.84
C GLU A 15 34.29 -2.12 -3.37
N THR A 16 34.74 -3.15 -2.64
CA THR A 16 35.52 -2.97 -1.42
C THR A 16 37.00 -2.94 -1.80
N GLU A 17 37.61 -1.76 -1.75
CA GLU A 17 39.05 -1.59 -1.99
C GLU A 17 39.88 -2.45 -1.02
N PRO A 18 40.95 -3.13 -1.48
CA PRO A 18 41.86 -3.88 -0.63
C PRO A 18 42.98 -2.96 -0.14
N ASN A 19 42.89 -2.48 1.10
CA ASN A 19 44.01 -1.79 1.72
C ASN A 19 44.98 -2.83 2.31
N GLY A 20 45.93 -3.26 1.47
CA GLY A 20 47.02 -4.16 1.82
C GLY A 20 48.11 -3.46 2.62
N SER A 21 48.41 -4.03 3.79
CA SER A 21 49.50 -3.76 4.71
C SER A 21 50.90 -4.07 4.13
N VAL A 22 51.90 -3.22 4.44
CA VAL A 22 53.35 -3.53 4.56
C VAL A 22 53.92 -2.41 5.48
N THR A 23 54.58 -2.60 6.63
CA THR A 23 55.75 -3.43 6.98
C THR A 23 55.80 -3.80 8.48
N ASP A 24 56.16 -5.05 8.74
CA ASP A 24 57.12 -5.59 9.73
C ASP A 24 57.29 -4.96 11.12
N GLY A 25 57.15 -5.83 12.13
CA GLY A 25 57.95 -5.73 13.35
C GLY A 25 57.18 -5.86 14.66
N ALA A 26 56.81 -7.08 15.04
CA ALA A 26 57.04 -7.62 16.38
C ALA A 26 56.35 -8.99 16.49
N ASP A 27 57.15 -9.94 16.92
CA ASP A 27 56.79 -11.25 17.43
C ASP A 27 55.69 -11.10 18.50
N ASP A 28 54.44 -11.32 18.13
CA ASP A 28 53.39 -11.65 19.09
C ASP A 28 52.38 -12.61 18.47
N ILE A 29 52.61 -13.89 18.70
CA ILE A 29 51.61 -14.94 18.53
C ILE A 29 50.56 -14.71 19.63
N GLN A 30 49.70 -13.70 19.45
CA GLN A 30 48.57 -13.42 20.33
C GLN A 30 47.32 -14.17 19.83
N LYS A 31 47.10 -15.36 20.43
CA LYS A 31 45.85 -16.13 20.58
C LYS A 31 44.82 -16.07 19.43
N PRO A 32 44.82 -17.06 18.50
CA PRO A 32 43.80 -17.16 17.45
C PRO A 32 42.43 -17.72 17.88
N ASP A 33 42.19 -18.07 19.15
CA ASP A 33 41.01 -18.88 19.49
C ASP A 33 39.82 -18.11 20.09
N ALA A 34 40.06 -16.99 20.79
CA ALA A 34 38.99 -16.26 21.48
C ALA A 34 38.14 -15.39 20.53
N ASP A 35 38.76 -14.81 19.51
CA ASP A 35 38.09 -13.90 18.57
C ASP A 35 37.28 -14.66 17.52
N PHE A 36 37.71 -15.86 17.12
CA PHE A 36 36.94 -16.70 16.18
C PHE A 36 35.68 -17.27 16.83
N GLU A 37 35.76 -17.75 18.08
CA GLU A 37 34.59 -18.24 18.80
C GLU A 37 33.59 -17.13 19.10
N ALA A 38 34.07 -15.94 19.48
CA ALA A 38 33.24 -14.75 19.64
C ALA A 38 32.56 -14.32 18.33
N GLN A 39 33.28 -14.34 17.21
CA GLN A 39 32.71 -14.07 15.89
C GLN A 39 31.69 -15.14 15.47
N ALA A 40 31.98 -16.42 15.66
CA ALA A 40 31.04 -17.50 15.37
C ALA A 40 29.77 -17.39 16.21
N ALA A 41 29.90 -17.04 17.50
CA ALA A 41 28.77 -16.76 18.37
C ALA A 41 27.96 -15.53 17.90
N HIS A 42 28.63 -14.47 17.45
CA HIS A 42 28.00 -13.28 16.87
C HIS A 42 27.19 -13.61 15.61
N TRP A 43 27.77 -14.31 14.65
CA TRP A 43 27.10 -14.72 13.41
C TRP A 43 25.94 -15.66 13.68
N LYS A 44 26.09 -16.61 14.62
CA LYS A 44 25.00 -17.50 15.04
C LYS A 44 23.85 -16.72 15.69
N ALA A 45 24.16 -15.72 16.51
CA ALA A 45 23.15 -14.86 17.10
C ALA A 45 22.44 -14.00 16.04
N MET A 46 23.17 -13.44 15.07
CA MET A 46 22.59 -12.69 13.95
C MET A 46 21.74 -13.56 13.05
N SER A 47 22.18 -14.79 12.75
CA SER A 47 21.40 -15.76 11.96
C SER A 47 20.06 -16.06 12.64
N ARG A 48 20.05 -16.31 13.95
CA ARG A 48 18.81 -16.52 14.71
C ARG A 48 17.90 -15.30 14.70
N LYS A 49 18.46 -14.10 14.90
CA LYS A 49 17.69 -12.84 14.81
C LYS A 49 17.07 -12.64 13.42
N ASN A 50 17.82 -12.94 12.36
CA ASN A 50 17.34 -12.84 10.98
C ASN A 50 16.25 -13.88 10.70
N GLU A 51 16.40 -15.10 11.21
CA GLU A 51 15.40 -16.16 11.10
C GLU A 51 14.10 -15.77 11.81
N ASP A 52 14.18 -15.24 13.03
CA ASP A 52 13.01 -14.75 13.77
C ASP A 52 12.35 -13.55 13.09
N ALA A 53 13.15 -12.62 12.56
CA ALA A 53 12.66 -11.49 11.79
C ALA A 53 11.95 -11.95 10.52
N PHE A 54 12.50 -12.94 9.80
CA PHE A 54 11.87 -13.52 8.62
C PHE A 54 10.55 -14.21 8.96
N LYS A 55 10.52 -15.03 10.02
CA LYS A 55 9.29 -15.69 10.49
C LYS A 55 8.22 -14.68 10.89
N LYS A 56 8.61 -13.55 11.48
CA LYS A 56 7.65 -12.48 11.82
C LYS A 56 7.15 -11.78 10.57
N ALA A 57 8.04 -11.45 9.64
CA ALA A 57 7.69 -10.80 8.38
C ALA A 57 6.76 -11.68 7.54
N SER A 58 7.03 -13.00 7.44
CA SER A 58 6.19 -13.92 6.67
C SER A 58 4.78 -14.06 7.24
N ARG A 59 4.64 -14.13 8.57
CA ARG A 59 3.32 -14.12 9.22
C ARG A 59 2.57 -12.82 8.98
N ASN A 60 3.26 -11.68 9.08
CA ASN A 60 2.61 -10.39 8.85
C ASN A 60 2.17 -10.25 7.39
N LEU A 61 2.99 -10.69 6.44
CA LEU A 61 2.62 -10.72 5.03
C LEU A 61 1.37 -11.57 4.80
N ALA A 62 1.32 -12.80 5.32
CA ALA A 62 0.14 -13.65 5.20
C ALA A 62 -1.13 -13.03 5.82
N GLU A 63 -1.00 -12.36 6.97
CA GLU A 63 -2.10 -11.62 7.61
C GLU A 63 -2.58 -10.45 6.73
N ARG A 64 -1.65 -9.71 6.10
CA ARG A 64 -1.99 -8.60 5.20
C ARG A 64 -2.65 -9.09 3.91
N GLU A 65 -2.17 -10.18 3.33
CA GLU A 65 -2.80 -10.79 2.14
C GLU A 65 -4.23 -11.25 2.44
N ALA A 66 -4.46 -11.86 3.61
CA ALA A 66 -5.82 -12.22 4.03
C ALA A 66 -6.72 -10.99 4.20
N GLN A 67 -6.21 -9.91 4.80
CA GLN A 67 -6.97 -8.66 4.93
C GLN A 67 -7.27 -8.02 3.58
N LEU A 68 -6.33 -8.05 2.64
CA LEU A 68 -6.54 -7.55 1.28
C LEU A 68 -7.64 -8.34 0.58
N ALA A 69 -7.59 -9.68 0.63
CA ALA A 69 -8.62 -10.52 0.04
C ALA A 69 -10.02 -10.24 0.62
N GLU A 70 -10.14 -10.05 1.93
CA GLU A 70 -11.40 -9.68 2.58
C GLU A 70 -11.92 -8.31 2.13
N ARG A 71 -11.02 -7.33 1.99
CA ARG A 71 -11.37 -5.98 1.52
C ARG A 71 -11.78 -6.00 0.04
N ASP A 72 -11.05 -6.71 -0.81
CA ASP A 72 -11.38 -6.82 -2.23
C ASP A 72 -12.75 -7.46 -2.44
N LEU A 73 -13.10 -8.47 -1.64
CA LEU A 73 -14.46 -9.04 -1.65
C LEU A 73 -15.53 -8.05 -1.21
N THR A 74 -15.26 -7.27 -0.17
CA THR A 74 -16.18 -6.23 0.30
C THR A 74 -16.42 -5.18 -0.79
N ILE A 75 -15.34 -4.76 -1.46
CA ILE A 75 -15.38 -3.79 -2.57
C ILE A 75 -16.17 -4.36 -3.75
N ALA A 76 -15.97 -5.64 -4.10
CA ALA A 76 -16.71 -6.29 -5.18
C ALA A 76 -18.21 -6.33 -4.88
N ARG A 77 -18.62 -6.67 -3.65
CA ARG A 77 -20.03 -6.65 -3.23
C ARG A 77 -20.62 -5.25 -3.33
N MET A 78 -19.93 -4.24 -2.81
CA MET A 78 -20.41 -2.85 -2.88
C MET A 78 -20.49 -2.34 -4.32
N THR A 79 -19.53 -2.70 -5.17
CA THR A 79 -19.54 -2.35 -6.60
C THR A 79 -20.73 -2.99 -7.29
N ALA A 80 -20.96 -4.28 -7.05
CA ALA A 80 -22.09 -5.01 -7.62
C ALA A 80 -23.45 -4.45 -7.15
N GLN A 81 -23.58 -4.01 -5.90
CA GLN A 81 -24.80 -3.35 -5.42
C GLN A 81 -25.01 -1.97 -6.06
N LYS A 82 -23.93 -1.25 -6.33
CA LYS A 82 -24.00 0.05 -7.01
C LYS A 82 -24.46 -0.11 -8.46
N GLU A 83 -23.99 -1.17 -9.13
CA GLU A 83 -24.36 -1.48 -10.52
C GLU A 83 -25.76 -2.10 -10.62
N HIS A 84 -26.13 -2.92 -9.63
CA HIS A 84 -27.42 -3.62 -9.55
C HIS A 84 -28.12 -3.32 -8.21
N PRO A 85 -28.80 -2.18 -8.06
CA PRO A 85 -29.44 -1.77 -6.80
C PRO A 85 -30.51 -2.74 -6.29
N GLN A 86 -31.02 -3.63 -7.15
CA GLN A 86 -31.93 -4.72 -6.76
C GLN A 86 -31.26 -5.80 -5.90
N LEU A 87 -29.93 -5.87 -5.87
CA LEU A 87 -29.17 -6.82 -5.05
C LEU A 87 -28.96 -6.25 -3.65
N THR A 88 -29.55 -6.89 -2.64
CA THR A 88 -29.36 -6.53 -1.23
C THR A 88 -28.23 -7.35 -0.59
N ASP A 89 -27.63 -6.86 0.49
CA ASP A 89 -26.62 -7.60 1.28
C ASP A 89 -27.12 -8.97 1.72
N GLU A 90 -28.38 -9.08 2.14
CA GLU A 90 -29.00 -10.36 2.51
C GLU A 90 -28.98 -11.37 1.35
N MET A 91 -29.10 -10.89 0.11
CA MET A 91 -29.10 -11.72 -1.08
C MET A 91 -27.68 -12.21 -1.43
N PHE A 92 -26.67 -11.37 -1.20
CA PHE A 92 -25.26 -11.80 -1.27
C PHE A 92 -24.95 -12.85 -0.20
N GLU A 93 -25.38 -12.65 1.05
CA GLU A 93 -25.12 -13.60 2.12
C GLU A 93 -25.85 -14.95 1.95
N ALA A 94 -27.09 -14.92 1.45
CA ALA A 94 -27.89 -16.13 1.29
C ALA A 94 -27.55 -16.94 0.02
N MET A 95 -27.13 -16.27 -1.07
CA MET A 95 -27.03 -16.91 -2.39
C MET A 95 -25.66 -16.82 -3.06
N CYS A 96 -24.78 -15.88 -2.68
CA CYS A 96 -23.44 -15.78 -3.27
C CYS A 96 -22.45 -16.70 -2.54
N LYS A 97 -22.00 -17.75 -3.24
CA LYS A 97 -21.00 -18.71 -2.73
C LYS A 97 -19.57 -18.36 -3.15
N GLU A 98 -19.41 -17.36 -4.00
CA GLU A 98 -18.12 -16.99 -4.57
C GLU A 98 -17.26 -16.23 -3.56
N THR A 99 -16.00 -16.65 -3.46
CA THR A 99 -15.01 -16.06 -2.54
C THR A 99 -13.92 -15.29 -3.29
N THR A 100 -14.14 -14.98 -4.56
CA THR A 100 -13.26 -14.11 -5.36
C THR A 100 -14.03 -12.86 -5.80
N PRO A 101 -13.36 -11.70 -5.91
CA PRO A 101 -13.98 -10.46 -6.39
C PRO A 101 -14.67 -10.62 -7.76
N GLU A 102 -14.01 -11.31 -8.69
CA GLU A 102 -14.54 -11.57 -10.04
C GLU A 102 -15.76 -12.50 -10.01
N GLY A 103 -15.72 -13.56 -9.20
CA GLY A 103 -16.86 -14.47 -9.06
C GLY A 103 -18.09 -13.78 -8.46
N VAL A 104 -17.88 -12.86 -7.51
CA VAL A 104 -18.96 -12.03 -6.92
C VAL A 104 -19.59 -11.13 -8.00
N ALA A 105 -18.78 -10.51 -8.86
CA ALA A 105 -19.26 -9.66 -9.94
C ALA A 105 -20.07 -10.47 -10.99
N GLU A 106 -19.52 -11.59 -11.48
CA GLU A 106 -20.24 -12.44 -12.43
C GLU A 106 -21.55 -13.01 -11.86
N TRP A 107 -21.54 -13.40 -10.59
CA TRP A 107 -22.73 -13.88 -9.91
C TRP A 107 -23.80 -12.78 -9.85
N ALA A 108 -23.40 -11.56 -9.50
CA ALA A 108 -24.29 -10.40 -9.44
C ALA A 108 -24.90 -10.10 -10.81
N ASP A 109 -24.09 -10.09 -11.88
CA ASP A 109 -24.56 -9.87 -13.25
C ASP A 109 -25.59 -10.93 -13.68
N LYS A 110 -25.30 -12.21 -13.41
CA LYS A 110 -26.22 -13.32 -13.76
C LYS A 110 -27.55 -13.21 -13.02
N LEU A 111 -27.52 -12.84 -11.73
CA LEU A 111 -28.74 -12.70 -10.93
C LEU A 111 -29.52 -11.45 -11.32
N ALA A 112 -28.85 -10.34 -11.59
CA ALA A 112 -29.47 -9.10 -12.04
C ALA A 112 -30.19 -9.30 -13.37
N GLN A 113 -29.56 -9.95 -14.36
CA GLN A 113 -30.20 -10.33 -15.62
C GLN A 113 -31.47 -11.15 -15.39
N PHE A 114 -31.44 -12.10 -14.45
CA PHE A 114 -32.61 -12.92 -14.15
C PHE A 114 -33.75 -12.14 -13.48
N ILE A 115 -33.43 -11.17 -12.63
CA ILE A 115 -34.42 -10.27 -11.99
C ILE A 115 -35.01 -9.32 -13.04
N ASP A 116 -34.19 -8.76 -13.91
CA ASP A 116 -34.62 -7.83 -14.96
C ASP A 116 -35.55 -8.51 -15.98
N VAL A 117 -35.27 -9.76 -16.35
CA VAL A 117 -36.17 -10.57 -17.21
C VAL A 117 -37.54 -10.80 -16.56
N LYS A 118 -37.62 -10.87 -15.22
CA LYS A 118 -38.90 -10.98 -14.50
C LYS A 118 -39.64 -9.66 -14.33
N ASN A 119 -38.91 -8.54 -14.42
CA ASN A 119 -39.44 -7.19 -14.34
C ASN A 119 -39.77 -6.58 -15.71
N GLU A 120 -39.73 -7.37 -16.79
CA GLU A 120 -40.10 -6.88 -18.13
C GLU A 120 -41.52 -6.27 -18.09
N PRO A 121 -41.67 -4.95 -18.35
CA PRO A 121 -42.91 -4.26 -18.04
C PRO A 121 -43.98 -4.57 -19.08
N ALA A 122 -45.18 -4.92 -18.60
CA ALA A 122 -46.39 -4.59 -19.33
C ALA A 122 -46.35 -3.10 -19.66
N LYS A 123 -46.33 -2.76 -20.95
CA LYS A 123 -46.31 -1.40 -21.50
C LYS A 123 -47.18 -0.46 -20.66
N SER A 124 -46.56 0.51 -20.00
CA SER A 124 -47.24 1.67 -19.45
C SER A 124 -46.63 2.93 -20.06
N ASP A 125 -47.41 3.55 -20.94
CA ASP A 125 -47.28 4.91 -21.43
C ASP A 125 -47.24 5.95 -20.28
N VAL A 126 -46.55 7.07 -20.53
CA VAL A 126 -46.67 8.42 -19.89
C VAL A 126 -45.95 8.56 -18.52
N GLN A 127 -45.15 9.58 -18.17
CA GLN A 127 -45.01 10.99 -18.55
C GLN A 127 -43.63 11.53 -18.09
N ASP A 128 -43.09 12.52 -18.80
CA ASP A 128 -41.98 13.38 -18.35
C ASP A 128 -42.27 14.06 -17.00
N GLY A 129 -41.35 13.96 -16.05
CA GLY A 129 -41.43 14.63 -14.74
C GLY A 129 -40.08 14.69 -14.03
N ASP A 130 -39.34 15.77 -14.28
CA ASP A 130 -38.24 16.39 -13.52
C ASP A 130 -37.66 15.59 -12.30
N GLU A 131 -36.64 14.76 -12.56
CA GLU A 131 -35.89 13.96 -11.58
C GLU A 131 -34.70 14.71 -10.92
N SER A 132 -34.77 16.03 -10.70
CA SER A 132 -33.63 16.77 -10.13
C SER A 132 -33.67 16.98 -8.61
N ASP A 133 -34.80 16.71 -7.93
CA ASP A 133 -35.02 17.13 -6.54
C ASP A 133 -35.19 16.00 -5.50
N ALA A 134 -35.15 14.72 -5.93
CA ALA A 134 -35.34 13.58 -5.03
C ALA A 134 -34.07 13.19 -4.24
N PHE A 135 -32.87 13.49 -4.76
CA PHE A 135 -31.60 13.09 -4.15
C PHE A 135 -31.26 13.90 -2.88
N ALA A 136 -31.75 15.15 -2.76
CA ALA A 136 -31.44 16.02 -1.63
C ALA A 136 -32.24 15.70 -0.35
N LYS A 137 -33.35 14.95 -0.45
CA LYS A 137 -34.26 14.69 0.68
C LYS A 137 -33.94 13.43 1.48
N ALA A 138 -33.14 12.51 0.94
CA ALA A 138 -32.86 11.22 1.57
C ALA A 138 -31.68 11.24 2.56
N TYR A 139 -30.79 12.25 2.53
CA TYR A 139 -29.64 12.34 3.43
C TYR A 139 -29.33 13.79 3.86
N PRO A 140 -29.97 14.32 4.92
CA PRO A 140 -29.64 15.65 5.44
C PRO A 140 -28.23 15.72 6.07
N GLN A 141 -27.53 14.59 6.21
CA GLN A 141 -26.32 14.49 7.03
C GLN A 141 -24.98 14.68 6.30
N THR A 142 -24.97 14.94 4.99
CA THR A 142 -23.72 14.96 4.22
C THR A 142 -22.93 16.26 4.36
N LYS A 143 -23.57 17.43 4.54
CA LYS A 143 -22.82 18.68 4.83
C LYS A 143 -22.19 18.67 6.22
N ALA A 144 -22.97 18.31 7.25
CA ALA A 144 -22.49 18.34 8.64
C ALA A 144 -21.50 17.20 8.97
N SER A 145 -21.49 16.10 8.22
CA SER A 145 -20.54 15.01 8.45
C SER A 145 -19.20 15.24 7.76
N ILE A 146 -19.18 16.00 6.67
CA ILE A 146 -17.92 16.48 6.05
C ILE A 146 -17.24 17.50 6.97
N ASP A 147 -18.00 18.39 7.62
CA ASP A 147 -17.44 19.37 8.58
C ASP A 147 -16.94 18.72 9.89
N ARG A 148 -17.41 17.51 10.24
CA ARG A 148 -17.00 16.79 11.46
C ARG A 148 -15.69 16.02 11.33
N HIS A 149 -15.25 15.72 10.11
CA HIS A 149 -13.88 15.29 9.87
C HIS A 149 -13.01 16.53 9.73
N ASN A 150 -12.10 16.75 10.68
CA ASN A 150 -11.18 17.89 10.74
C ASN A 150 -10.10 17.83 9.61
N MET A 151 -10.54 17.70 8.36
CA MET A 151 -9.75 17.85 7.15
C MET A 151 -9.75 19.33 6.75
N SER A 152 -9.25 20.19 7.63
CA SER A 152 -8.98 21.57 7.23
C SER A 152 -7.86 21.58 6.19
N LYS A 153 -7.97 22.46 5.19
CA LYS A 153 -6.89 22.66 4.22
C LYS A 153 -5.79 23.46 4.91
N VAL A 154 -4.58 22.91 4.99
CA VAL A 154 -3.41 23.62 5.56
C VAL A 154 -2.86 24.62 4.54
N SER A 155 -2.97 24.30 3.24
CA SER A 155 -2.60 25.17 2.12
C SER A 155 -3.26 24.67 0.82
N PRO A 156 -3.26 25.43 -0.28
CA PRO A 156 -3.81 24.97 -1.56
C PRO A 156 -3.19 23.62 -1.96
N GLY A 157 -4.04 22.58 -2.06
CA GLY A 157 -3.61 21.22 -2.39
C GLY A 157 -3.06 20.37 -1.24
N LYS A 158 -3.07 20.86 0.02
CA LYS A 158 -2.63 20.07 1.19
C LYS A 158 -3.71 19.97 2.26
N TRP A 159 -4.07 18.74 2.59
CA TRP A 159 -5.05 18.40 3.62
C TRP A 159 -4.35 18.07 4.94
N VAL A 160 -4.96 18.46 6.07
CA VAL A 160 -4.50 18.04 7.41
C VAL A 160 -4.42 16.51 7.45
N GLY A 161 -3.31 15.95 7.93
CA GLY A 161 -3.12 14.49 8.03
C GLY A 161 -2.58 13.79 6.77
N ALA A 162 -2.41 14.51 5.65
CA ALA A 162 -1.70 13.96 4.50
C ALA A 162 -0.23 13.69 4.85
N GLN A 163 0.25 12.47 4.59
CA GLN A 163 1.67 12.11 4.74
C GLN A 163 2.50 13.11 3.92
N GLU A 164 3.52 13.71 4.54
CA GLU A 164 4.36 14.70 3.88
C GLU A 164 4.91 14.10 2.58
N SER A 165 4.68 14.79 1.46
CA SER A 165 5.19 14.33 0.18
C SER A 165 6.71 14.23 0.24
N GLU A 166 7.30 13.30 -0.50
CA GLU A 166 8.77 13.14 -0.54
C GLU A 166 9.48 14.44 -0.92
N ALA A 167 8.85 15.27 -1.76
CA ALA A 167 9.32 16.60 -2.12
C ALA A 167 9.35 17.57 -0.91
N ASP A 168 8.37 17.49 -0.01
CA ASP A 168 8.34 18.29 1.21
C ASP A 168 9.41 17.84 2.22
N LEU A 169 9.62 16.52 2.35
CA LEU A 169 10.72 15.96 3.16
C LEU A 169 12.08 16.43 2.63
N ARG A 170 12.30 16.34 1.31
CA ARG A 170 13.53 16.80 0.66
C ARG A 170 13.78 18.29 0.87
N LYS A 171 12.73 19.12 0.88
CA LYS A 171 12.84 20.56 1.19
C LYS A 171 13.24 20.80 2.64
N ARG A 172 12.62 20.09 3.59
CA ARG A 172 12.97 20.18 5.02
C ARG A 172 14.43 19.77 5.27
N VAL A 173 14.87 18.66 4.69
CA VAL A 173 16.26 18.19 4.83
C VAL A 173 17.25 19.21 4.27
N ARG A 174 16.94 19.83 3.12
CA ARG A 174 17.77 20.90 2.55
C ARG A 174 17.86 22.12 3.47
N GLN A 175 16.71 22.56 4.01
CA GLN A 175 16.69 23.67 4.98
C GLN A 175 17.49 23.32 6.24
N GLU A 176 17.37 22.11 6.76
CA GLU A 176 18.11 21.69 7.95
C GLU A 176 19.62 21.66 7.70
N ILE A 177 20.05 21.18 6.51
CA ILE A 177 21.47 21.23 6.11
C ILE A 177 21.95 22.68 5.99
N GLU A 178 21.13 23.57 5.44
CA GLU A 178 21.47 24.98 5.26
C GLU A 178 21.53 25.74 6.59
N GLU A 179 20.62 25.47 7.52
CA GLU A 179 20.63 26.00 8.89
C GLU A 179 21.84 25.49 9.68
N ARG A 180 22.18 24.20 9.55
CA ARG A 180 23.40 23.66 10.16
C ARG A 180 24.65 24.31 9.56
N ARG A 181 24.65 24.62 8.26
CA ARG A 181 25.74 25.34 7.59
C ARG A 181 25.84 26.79 8.09
N LYS A 182 24.73 27.52 8.17
CA LYS A 182 24.68 28.90 8.71
C LYS A 182 25.11 28.98 10.17
N LYS A 183 24.68 28.01 10.98
CA LYS A 183 25.10 27.88 12.38
C LYS A 183 26.60 27.55 12.52
N ALA A 184 27.15 26.78 11.57
CA ALA A 184 28.59 26.48 11.52
C ALA A 184 29.44 27.64 10.97
N THR A 185 28.89 28.50 10.12
CA THR A 185 29.61 29.65 9.53
C THR A 185 29.45 30.97 10.27
N GLY A 186 28.71 31.01 11.38
CA GLY A 186 28.75 32.05 12.42
C GLY A 186 29.13 33.45 11.94
N ARG A 187 28.18 34.18 11.34
CA ARG A 187 28.25 35.65 11.27
C ARG A 187 26.88 36.21 11.65
N GLN A 188 26.87 36.93 12.78
CA GLN A 188 25.80 37.85 13.14
C GLN A 188 25.58 38.89 12.05
#